data_AF-A0A8B8AFK1-F1
#
_entry.id   AF-A0A8B8AFK1-F1
#
_cell.length_a   1.000
_cell.length_b   1.000
_cell.length_c   1.000
_cell.angle_alpha   90.00
_cell.angle_beta   90.00
_cell.angle_gamma   90.00
#
_symmetry.space_group_name_H-M   'P 1'
#
loop_
_entity.id
_entity.type
_entity.pdbx_description
1 polymer ?
#
loop_
_entity_poly.entity_id
_entity_poly.type
_entity_poly.pdbx_seq_one_letter_code
_entity_poly.pdbx_strand_id
1 'polypeptide(L)'
;MEAVKKIREARTALEAKRAGNTVEEPLEWETQKVTVMAEIIQAKAEQDSKFRGKLDSSNLKTTFAEAIFDVYWDTELDITGTTSTNPSKWPGEKKLGFVVKKVAALVSGRRLRSVSVPRKGHHSDQDNKTNLDKFISGIRRKKGKKNVKCAQSK
;
A
#
# COMPACT_ATOMS: atom_id res chain seq x y z
N MET A 1 -24.69 22.44 -7.95
CA MET A 1 -24.41 22.91 -6.57
C MET A 1 -25.48 22.50 -5.56
N GLU A 2 -26.75 22.38 -5.95
CA GLU A 2 -27.84 22.01 -5.04
C GLU A 2 -27.64 20.64 -4.36
N ALA A 3 -27.22 19.61 -5.11
CA ALA A 3 -26.98 18.28 -4.57
C ALA A 3 -25.86 18.27 -3.49
N VAL A 4 -24.78 19.02 -3.68
CA VAL A 4 -23.69 19.14 -2.68
C VAL A 4 -24.20 19.73 -1.36
N LYS A 5 -25.05 20.77 -1.44
CA LYS A 5 -25.67 21.36 -0.25
C LYS A 5 -26.56 20.33 0.46
N LYS A 6 -27.40 19.60 -0.30
CA LYS A 6 -28.26 18.53 0.25
C LYS A 6 -27.45 17.42 0.92
N ILE A 7 -26.32 17.01 0.34
CA ILE A 7 -25.44 15.99 0.94
C ILE A 7 -24.86 16.50 2.28
N ARG A 8 -24.40 17.76 2.34
CA ARG A 8 -23.81 18.35 3.55
C ARG A 8 -24.82 18.56 4.67
N GLU A 9 -26.06 18.90 4.32
CA GLU A 9 -27.14 19.18 5.28
C GLU A 9 -27.97 17.93 5.64
N ALA A 10 -27.68 16.78 5.01
CA ALA A 10 -28.38 15.53 5.25
C ALA A 10 -28.27 15.12 6.72
N ARG A 11 -29.40 14.72 7.32
CA ARG A 11 -29.45 14.29 8.73
C ARG A 11 -29.17 12.80 8.88
N THR A 12 -29.33 12.04 7.79
CA THR A 12 -29.10 10.59 7.77
C THR A 12 -28.16 10.19 6.63
N ALA A 13 -27.45 9.07 6.81
CA ALA A 13 -26.59 8.52 5.76
C ALA A 13 -27.38 8.13 4.50
N LEU A 14 -28.62 7.67 4.66
CA LEU A 14 -29.48 7.31 3.53
C LEU A 14 -29.89 8.54 2.70
N GLU A 15 -30.21 9.66 3.35
CA GLU A 15 -30.47 10.93 2.67
C GLU A 15 -29.25 11.42 1.89
N ALA A 16 -28.07 11.40 2.52
CA ALA A 16 -26.82 11.78 1.88
C ALA A 16 -26.55 10.90 0.64
N LYS A 17 -26.75 9.58 0.76
CA LYS A 17 -26.60 8.63 -0.35
C LYS A 17 -27.57 8.92 -1.50
N ARG A 18 -28.86 9.14 -1.19
CA ARG A 18 -29.88 9.46 -2.22
C ARG A 18 -29.56 10.76 -2.95
N ALA A 19 -29.11 11.79 -2.24
CA ALA A 19 -28.66 13.04 -2.85
C ALA A 19 -27.40 12.84 -3.69
N GLY A 20 -26.44 12.06 -3.21
CA GLY A 20 -25.21 11.68 -3.94
C GLY A 20 -25.48 11.01 -5.28
N ASN A 21 -26.47 10.12 -5.34
CA ASN A 21 -26.85 9.43 -6.58
C ASN A 21 -27.40 10.36 -7.68
N THR A 22 -27.72 11.62 -7.36
CA THR A 22 -28.15 12.63 -8.36
C THR A 22 -26.98 13.42 -8.93
N VAL A 23 -25.77 13.24 -8.41
CA VAL A 23 -24.56 13.91 -8.87
C VAL A 23 -23.96 13.08 -10.02
N GLU A 24 -23.69 13.75 -11.13
CA GLU A 24 -22.94 13.14 -12.24
C GLU A 24 -21.52 12.83 -11.79
N GLU A 25 -21.06 11.61 -12.03
CA GLU A 25 -19.71 11.18 -11.63
C GLU A 25 -18.65 11.92 -12.45
N PRO A 26 -17.72 12.65 -11.80
CA PRO A 26 -16.59 13.26 -12.50
C PRO A 26 -15.71 12.19 -13.18
N LEU A 27 -15.12 12.52 -14.33
CA LEU A 27 -14.20 11.63 -15.04
C LEU A 27 -13.05 11.14 -14.16
N GLU A 28 -12.55 11.99 -13.27
CA GLU A 28 -11.44 11.67 -12.38
C GLU A 28 -11.86 10.85 -11.15
N TRP A 29 -13.16 10.68 -10.90
CA TRP A 29 -13.68 10.06 -9.69
C TRP A 29 -13.16 8.64 -9.49
N GLU A 30 -13.05 7.87 -10.57
CA GLU A 30 -12.54 6.50 -10.53
C GLU A 30 -11.13 6.42 -9.92
N THR A 31 -10.31 7.44 -10.17
CA THR A 31 -8.94 7.53 -9.62
C THR A 31 -8.88 8.17 -8.24
N GLN A 32 -9.87 9.00 -7.88
CA GLN A 32 -9.87 9.77 -6.64
C GLN A 32 -10.61 9.09 -5.49
N LYS A 33 -11.60 8.24 -5.77
CA LYS A 33 -12.51 7.67 -4.76
C LYS A 33 -11.79 6.94 -3.62
N VAL A 34 -10.69 6.25 -3.92
CA VAL A 34 -9.86 5.56 -2.91
C VAL A 34 -9.14 6.54 -1.98
N THR A 35 -8.63 7.64 -2.53
CA THR A 35 -7.96 8.71 -1.76
C THR A 35 -8.95 9.42 -0.87
N VAL A 36 -10.10 9.82 -1.41
CA VAL A 36 -11.18 10.47 -0.64
C VAL A 36 -11.67 9.56 0.49
N MET A 37 -11.85 8.26 0.24
CA MET A 37 -12.22 7.31 1.29
C MET A 37 -11.16 7.22 2.41
N ALA A 38 -9.87 7.28 2.06
CA ALA A 38 -8.79 7.28 3.05
C ALA A 38 -8.84 8.54 3.94
N GLU A 39 -9.07 9.71 3.35
CA GLU A 39 -9.21 10.97 4.07
C GLU A 39 -10.42 10.95 5.01
N ILE A 40 -11.56 10.40 4.56
CA ILE A 40 -12.77 10.25 5.39
C ILE A 40 -12.50 9.35 6.60
N ILE A 41 -11.84 8.21 6.40
CA ILE A 41 -11.53 7.28 7.49
C ILE A 41 -10.52 7.89 8.46
N GLN A 42 -9.53 8.63 7.97
CA GLN A 42 -8.59 9.36 8.81
C GLN A 42 -9.29 10.42 9.65
N ALA A 43 -10.12 11.26 9.03
CA ALA A 43 -10.91 12.26 9.74
C ALA A 43 -11.82 11.62 10.80
N LYS A 44 -12.40 10.44 10.51
CA LYS A 44 -13.20 9.68 11.49
C LYS A 44 -12.36 9.20 12.68
N ALA A 45 -11.12 8.77 12.46
CA ALA A 45 -10.20 8.40 13.53
C ALA A 45 -9.74 9.60 14.37
N GLU A 46 -9.71 10.80 13.79
CA GLU A 46 -9.44 12.02 14.54
C GLU A 46 -10.65 12.45 15.39
N GLN A 47 -11.87 12.24 14.90
CA GLN A 47 -13.11 12.61 15.57
C GLN A 47 -13.56 11.62 16.66
N ASP A 48 -13.39 10.31 16.45
CA ASP A 48 -13.85 9.27 17.38
C ASP A 48 -12.67 8.47 17.96
N SER A 49 -12.39 8.71 19.24
CA SER A 49 -11.32 8.03 19.98
C SER A 49 -11.53 6.53 20.13
N LYS A 50 -12.78 6.03 20.14
CA LYS A 50 -13.07 4.59 20.20
C LYS A 50 -12.73 3.94 18.86
N PHE A 51 -13.12 4.58 17.76
CA PHE A 51 -12.75 4.13 16.42
C PHE A 51 -11.23 4.13 16.25
N ARG A 52 -10.56 5.21 16.64
CA ARG A 52 -9.10 5.29 16.67
C ARG A 52 -8.45 4.17 17.46
N GLY A 53 -8.92 3.92 18.68
CA GLY A 53 -8.40 2.86 19.54
C GLY A 53 -8.52 1.48 18.91
N LYS A 54 -9.60 1.20 18.17
CA LYS A 54 -9.74 -0.05 17.40
C LYS A 54 -8.71 -0.16 16.28
N LEU A 55 -8.46 0.91 15.53
CA LEU A 55 -7.42 0.93 14.50
C LEU A 55 -6.02 0.74 15.10
N ASP A 56 -5.72 1.40 16.22
CA ASP A 56 -4.42 1.29 16.90
C ASP A 56 -4.17 -0.13 17.43
N SER A 57 -5.19 -0.75 18.03
CA SER A 57 -5.12 -2.11 18.55
C SER A 57 -5.00 -3.20 17.48
N SER A 58 -5.30 -2.89 16.22
CA SER A 58 -5.19 -3.84 15.12
C SER A 58 -3.73 -4.21 14.86
N ASN A 59 -3.48 -5.39 14.27
CA ASN A 59 -2.13 -5.85 13.93
C ASN A 59 -2.00 -6.05 12.42
N LEU A 60 -0.77 -6.34 11.95
CA LEU A 60 -0.50 -6.53 10.51
C LEU A 60 -1.28 -7.69 9.88
N LYS A 61 -1.69 -8.68 10.68
CA LYS A 61 -2.50 -9.83 10.24
C LYS A 61 -4.00 -9.56 10.30
N THR A 62 -4.43 -8.47 10.92
CA THR A 62 -5.85 -8.08 10.93
C THR A 62 -6.33 -7.82 9.51
N THR A 63 -7.48 -8.40 9.20
CA THR A 63 -8.24 -8.17 7.97
C THR A 63 -9.45 -7.34 8.34
N PHE A 64 -9.60 -6.21 7.65
CA PHE A 64 -10.82 -5.42 7.69
C PHE A 64 -11.62 -5.75 6.44
N ALA A 65 -12.93 -5.85 6.60
CA ALA A 65 -13.87 -6.08 5.53
C ALA A 65 -15.24 -5.58 6.01
N GLU A 66 -16.04 -5.10 5.08
CA GLU A 66 -17.47 -4.99 5.31
C GLU A 66 -18.10 -6.34 4.88
N ALA A 67 -19.40 -6.55 5.00
CA ALA A 67 -20.01 -7.83 4.64
C ALA A 67 -21.36 -7.60 3.97
N ILE A 68 -21.28 -6.93 2.81
CA ILE A 68 -22.37 -6.45 1.98
C ILE A 68 -22.05 -6.84 0.52
N PHE A 69 -23.10 -6.88 -0.28
CA PHE A 69 -23.06 -7.15 -1.71
C PHE A 69 -22.57 -5.94 -2.52
N ASP A 70 -21.28 -5.63 -2.40
CA ASP A 70 -20.56 -4.67 -3.25
C ASP A 70 -19.24 -5.28 -3.74
N VAL A 71 -19.04 -5.33 -5.05
CA VAL A 71 -17.88 -5.97 -5.69
C VAL A 71 -16.61 -5.17 -5.47
N TYR A 72 -16.69 -3.84 -5.34
CA TYR A 72 -15.51 -2.99 -5.33
C TYR A 72 -15.06 -2.66 -3.90
N TRP A 73 -15.96 -2.10 -3.11
CA TRP A 73 -15.66 -1.69 -1.74
C TRP A 73 -15.62 -2.87 -0.78
N ASP A 74 -16.34 -3.95 -1.09
CA ASP A 74 -16.65 -4.99 -0.12
C ASP A 74 -16.33 -6.44 -0.56
N THR A 75 -16.77 -7.43 0.23
CA THR A 75 -16.55 -8.86 0.06
C THR A 75 -17.49 -9.49 -0.95
N GLU A 76 -18.59 -8.81 -1.29
CA GLU A 76 -19.69 -9.34 -2.08
C GLU A 76 -20.34 -10.58 -1.43
N LEU A 77 -20.27 -10.66 -0.10
CA LEU A 77 -20.86 -11.73 0.71
C LEU A 77 -21.56 -11.12 1.92
N ASP A 78 -22.57 -11.81 2.44
CA ASP A 78 -23.14 -11.46 3.73
C ASP A 78 -22.16 -11.78 4.89
N ILE A 79 -22.57 -11.45 6.12
CA ILE A 79 -21.74 -11.68 7.32
C ILE A 79 -21.38 -13.17 7.45
N THR A 80 -22.33 -14.06 7.17
CA THR A 80 -22.13 -15.52 7.27
C THR A 80 -21.10 -15.98 6.24
N GLY A 81 -21.31 -15.65 4.97
CA GLY A 81 -20.43 -16.00 3.87
C GLY A 81 -19.03 -15.42 4.05
N THR A 82 -18.93 -14.18 4.50
CA THR A 82 -17.65 -13.51 4.78
C THR A 82 -16.87 -14.24 5.86
N THR A 83 -17.53 -14.61 6.96
CA THR A 83 -16.87 -15.24 8.12
C THR A 83 -16.47 -16.69 7.84
N SER A 84 -17.27 -17.42 7.05
CA SER A 84 -17.03 -18.83 6.72
C SER A 84 -16.10 -19.03 5.52
N THR A 85 -15.81 -17.98 4.75
CA THR A 85 -14.97 -18.04 3.55
C THR A 85 -13.59 -17.46 3.83
N ASN A 86 -12.55 -18.12 3.31
CA ASN A 86 -11.19 -17.57 3.40
C ASN A 86 -11.12 -16.20 2.70
N PRO A 87 -10.51 -15.17 3.30
CA PRO A 87 -10.37 -13.86 2.68
C PRO A 87 -9.79 -13.85 1.26
N SER A 88 -8.96 -14.81 0.88
CA SER A 88 -8.42 -14.92 -0.49
C SER A 88 -9.45 -15.38 -1.53
N LYS A 89 -10.60 -15.89 -1.08
CA LYS A 89 -11.67 -16.45 -1.93
C LYS A 89 -12.94 -15.59 -1.94
N TRP A 90 -12.96 -14.46 -1.23
CA TRP A 90 -14.11 -13.56 -1.33
C TRP A 90 -14.22 -12.98 -2.75
N PRO A 91 -15.42 -12.95 -3.34
CA PRO A 91 -15.64 -12.52 -4.72
C PRO A 91 -15.38 -11.02 -4.93
N GLY A 92 -15.72 -10.16 -3.96
CA GLY A 92 -15.43 -8.73 -4.04
C GLY A 92 -13.95 -8.37 -3.79
N GLU A 93 -13.55 -7.16 -4.20
CA GLU A 93 -12.19 -6.63 -4.08
C GLU A 93 -11.81 -6.18 -2.66
N LYS A 94 -12.80 -5.91 -1.80
CA LYS A 94 -12.69 -5.32 -0.44
C LYS A 94 -11.74 -4.12 -0.33
N LYS A 95 -11.86 -3.16 -1.26
CA LYS A 95 -11.03 -1.94 -1.23
C LYS A 95 -11.16 -1.18 0.08
N LEU A 96 -12.35 -1.15 0.69
CA LEU A 96 -12.56 -0.46 1.96
C LEU A 96 -11.67 -1.03 3.06
N GLY A 97 -11.61 -2.36 3.16
CA GLY A 97 -10.75 -3.07 4.09
C GLY A 97 -9.27 -2.72 3.94
N PHE A 98 -8.79 -2.63 2.70
CA PHE A 98 -7.41 -2.21 2.41
C PHE A 98 -7.14 -0.76 2.81
N VAL A 99 -8.09 0.16 2.56
CA VAL A 99 -7.96 1.57 2.95
C VAL A 99 -7.93 1.69 4.48
N VAL A 100 -8.86 1.04 5.19
CA VAL A 100 -8.87 1.03 6.66
C VAL A 100 -7.56 0.50 7.23
N LYS A 101 -7.01 -0.57 6.64
CA LYS A 101 -5.70 -1.12 7.04
C LYS A 101 -4.55 -0.15 6.84
N LYS A 102 -4.54 0.61 5.73
CA LYS A 102 -3.53 1.65 5.48
C LYS A 102 -3.63 2.77 6.52
N VAL A 103 -4.84 3.26 6.78
CA VAL A 103 -5.06 4.30 7.80
C VAL A 103 -4.67 3.78 9.18
N ALA A 104 -5.01 2.55 9.54
CA ALA A 104 -4.62 1.95 10.81
C ALA A 104 -3.10 1.89 11.00
N ALA A 105 -2.33 1.65 9.92
CA ALA A 105 -0.87 1.72 9.99
C ALA A 105 -0.35 3.14 10.23
N LEU A 106 -0.97 4.15 9.61
CA LEU A 106 -0.63 5.56 9.81
C LEU A 106 -0.93 6.03 11.23
N VAL A 107 -2.14 5.79 11.73
CA VAL A 107 -2.60 6.23 13.07
C VAL A 107 -1.72 5.64 14.17
N SER A 108 -1.36 4.36 14.04
CA SER A 108 -0.51 3.65 15.00
C SER A 108 0.98 3.99 14.92
N GLY A 109 1.39 4.87 13.99
CA GLY A 109 2.80 5.16 13.73
C GLY A 109 3.60 3.96 13.21
N ARG A 110 2.93 2.87 12.83
CA ARG A 110 3.56 1.68 12.27
C ARG A 110 3.98 2.00 10.85
N ARG A 111 5.29 2.02 10.57
CA ARG A 111 5.77 2.01 9.18
C ARG A 111 5.16 0.78 8.50
N LEU A 112 4.28 1.01 7.51
CA LEU A 112 3.99 -0.01 6.51
C LEU A 112 5.36 -0.46 6.00
N ARG A 113 5.75 -1.72 6.27
CA ARG A 113 7.01 -2.21 5.73
C ARG A 113 6.90 -1.99 4.23
N SER A 114 7.75 -1.12 3.68
CA SER A 114 7.96 -1.06 2.25
C SER A 114 8.13 -2.51 1.79
N VAL A 115 7.54 -2.86 0.65
CA VAL A 115 7.82 -4.12 -0.01
C VAL A 115 9.28 -4.03 -0.48
N SER A 116 10.21 -4.17 0.47
CA SER A 116 11.63 -4.16 0.20
C SER A 116 11.87 -5.46 -0.55
N VAL A 117 12.22 -5.27 -1.82
CA VAL A 117 13.01 -6.15 -2.69
C VAL A 117 13.52 -7.39 -1.95
N PRO A 118 13.32 -8.62 -2.48
CA PRO A 118 13.73 -9.84 -1.81
C PRO A 118 15.14 -9.71 -1.23
N ARG A 119 15.30 -9.93 0.08
CA ARG A 119 16.64 -10.08 0.66
C ARG A 119 17.26 -11.28 -0.03
N LYS A 120 18.20 -11.01 -0.95
CA LYS A 120 19.09 -12.03 -1.50
C LYS A 120 19.71 -12.73 -0.30
N GLY A 121 19.59 -14.06 -0.30
CA GLY A 121 19.98 -14.92 0.82
C GLY A 121 21.37 -14.58 1.33
N HIS A 122 21.55 -14.81 2.63
CA HIS A 122 22.81 -14.67 3.33
C HIS A 122 23.85 -15.62 2.71
N HIS A 123 24.56 -15.16 1.68
CA HIS A 123 25.82 -15.75 1.28
C HIS A 123 26.86 -15.27 2.29
N SER A 124 27.44 -16.24 2.99
CA SER A 124 28.49 -16.10 3.99
C SER A 124 29.57 -15.08 3.58
N ASP A 125 29.97 -14.24 4.53
CA ASP A 125 30.99 -13.18 4.39
C ASP A 125 32.38 -13.63 3.89
N GLN A 126 32.61 -14.93 3.73
CA GLN A 126 33.84 -15.48 3.15
C GLN A 126 33.95 -15.27 1.63
N ASP A 127 32.83 -15.23 0.89
CA ASP A 127 32.87 -15.16 -0.58
C ASP A 127 33.16 -13.73 -1.10
N ASN A 128 32.75 -12.70 -0.35
CA ASN A 128 33.00 -11.31 -0.75
C ASN A 128 34.45 -10.88 -0.53
N LYS A 129 35.12 -11.41 0.52
CA LYS A 129 36.52 -11.08 0.81
C LYS A 129 37.47 -11.62 -0.28
N THR A 130 37.21 -12.84 -0.74
CA THR A 130 38.02 -13.49 -1.80
C THR A 130 37.82 -12.84 -3.18
N ASN A 131 36.62 -12.31 -3.48
CA ASN A 131 36.36 -11.59 -4.71
C ASN A 131 37.02 -10.21 -4.75
N LEU A 132 37.06 -9.49 -3.61
CA LEU A 132 37.73 -8.19 -3.53
C LEU A 132 39.27 -8.33 -3.70
N ASP A 133 39.87 -9.34 -3.07
CA ASP A 133 41.31 -9.62 -3.21
C ASP A 133 41.71 -10.02 -4.63
N LYS A 134 40.87 -10.81 -5.31
CA LYS A 134 41.06 -11.13 -6.74
C LYS A 134 40.97 -9.88 -7.62
N PHE A 135 40.06 -8.96 -7.31
CA PHE A 135 39.93 -7.71 -8.06
C PHE A 135 41.13 -6.77 -7.84
N ILE A 136 41.56 -6.56 -6.59
CA ILE A 136 42.71 -5.72 -6.25
C ILE A 136 44.01 -6.28 -6.85
N SER A 137 44.21 -7.60 -6.81
CA SER A 137 45.38 -8.24 -7.45
C SER A 137 45.37 -8.09 -8.98
N GLY A 138 44.19 -8.13 -9.61
CA GLY A 138 44.01 -7.84 -11.04
C GLY A 138 44.41 -6.41 -11.42
N ILE A 139 44.07 -5.43 -10.59
CA ILE A 139 44.47 -4.02 -10.78
C ILE A 139 45.99 -3.86 -10.65
N ARG A 140 46.62 -4.49 -9.65
CA ARG A 140 48.09 -4.42 -9.48
C ARG A 140 48.84 -5.04 -10.67
N ARG A 141 48.35 -6.16 -11.23
CA ARG A 141 48.95 -6.78 -12.43
C ARG A 141 48.86 -5.89 -13.67
N LYS A 142 47.78 -5.13 -13.86
CA LYS A 142 47.60 -4.26 -15.03
C LYS A 142 48.50 -3.01 -15.03
N LYS A 143 48.93 -2.52 -13.87
CA LYS A 143 49.85 -1.36 -13.78
C LYS A 143 51.33 -1.70 -14.05
N GLY A 144 51.70 -2.98 -14.22
CA GLY A 144 53.09 -3.43 -14.43
C GLY A 144 53.54 -3.53 -15.90
N LYS A 145 52.64 -3.45 -16.89
CA LYS A 145 53.03 -3.44 -18.31
C LYS A 145 53.24 -1.99 -18.79
N LYS A 146 54.40 -1.42 -18.47
CA LYS A 146 54.89 -0.22 -19.17
C LYS A 146 55.34 -0.63 -20.58
N ASN A 147 54.76 0.03 -21.57
CA ASN A 147 55.21 0.04 -22.96
C ASN A 147 56.71 0.33 -23.04
N VAL A 148 57.48 -0.55 -23.67
CA VAL A 148 58.82 -0.25 -24.16
C VAL A 148 58.75 -0.11 -25.68
N LYS A 149 59.22 1.05 -26.14
CA LYS A 149 59.22 1.60 -27.50
C LYS A 149 59.94 0.70 -28.51
N CYS A 150 59.60 0.84 -29.78
CA CYS A 150 60.63 0.91 -30.82
C CYS A 150 60.17 1.84 -31.95
N ALA A 151 60.89 2.95 -32.09
CA ALA A 151 60.92 3.76 -33.30
C ALA A 151 62.40 3.96 -33.60
N GLN A 152 62.87 3.52 -34.77
CA GLN A 152 63.55 4.35 -35.76
C GLN A 152 64.00 3.48 -36.94
N SER A 153 63.51 3.86 -38.13
CA SER A 153 64.05 3.50 -39.44
C SER A 153 64.93 4.67 -39.87
N LYS A 154 66.17 4.40 -40.25
CA LYS A 154 66.96 5.12 -41.26
C LYS A 154 68.15 4.25 -41.64
#